data_AF-Q05I87-F1
#
_entry.id   AF-Q05I87-F1
#
_cell.length_a   1.000
_cell.length_b   1.000
_cell.length_c   1.000
_cell.angle_alpha   90.00
_cell.angle_beta   90.00
_cell.angle_gamma   90.00
#
_symmetry.space_group_name_H-M   'P 1'
#
loop_
_entity.id
_entity.type
_entity.pdbx_description
1 polymer ?
#
loop_
_entity_poly.entity_id
_entity_poly.type
_entity_poly.pdbx_seq_one_letter_code
_entity_poly.pdbx_strand_id
1 'polypeptide(L)'
;MRALLIAVLLTSLLPVTAAPTHTQTPPASPSAPPQPMAEVITRYPVATAALAGREIRLGEHEGTCTVVHDGDVLVLGIGAACCLSTDRRHAAHVHRFHGSEIVLVQHAQPTSRPDWDVAAYGPICAFEAQAVREVGGVLEPGSVASSWHCDPTAGADQKQFVYSYDSWPNRWLSAPTIVCNWSRWPDRKVCRQPCRAARR
;
A
#
# COMPACT_ATOMS: atom_id res chain seq x y z
N MET A 1 -4.32 -81.09 56.70
CA MET A 1 -5.22 -80.85 57.86
C MET A 1 -5.76 -79.42 57.72
N ARG A 2 -6.82 -79.21 56.94
CA ARG A 2 -8.22 -79.05 57.40
C ARG A 2 -8.37 -78.08 58.58
N ALA A 3 -8.70 -76.83 58.27
CA ALA A 3 -9.44 -75.95 59.17
C ALA A 3 -10.28 -74.98 58.31
N LEU A 4 -11.53 -75.40 58.08
CA LEU A 4 -12.64 -74.55 57.66
C LEU A 4 -13.09 -73.74 58.88
N LEU A 5 -13.28 -72.43 58.72
CA LEU A 5 -14.12 -71.65 59.62
C LEU A 5 -14.93 -70.65 58.79
N ILE A 6 -16.19 -71.02 58.62
CA ILE A 6 -17.27 -70.26 57.99
C ILE A 6 -17.85 -69.37 59.07
N ALA A 7 -17.88 -68.06 58.84
CA ALA A 7 -18.72 -67.12 59.59
C ALA A 7 -19.53 -66.31 58.57
N VAL A 8 -20.82 -66.63 58.49
CA VAL A 8 -21.83 -65.95 57.69
C VAL A 8 -22.38 -64.79 58.51
N LEU A 9 -22.37 -63.58 57.97
CA LEU A 9 -23.23 -62.48 58.42
C LEU A 9 -23.73 -61.71 57.20
N LEU A 10 -25.03 -61.88 56.95
CA LEU A 10 -25.84 -61.14 55.98
C LEU A 10 -26.12 -59.71 56.49
N THR A 11 -26.61 -58.87 55.56
CA THR A 11 -27.15 -57.50 55.69
C THR A 11 -26.08 -56.41 55.54
N SER A 12 -26.06 -55.59 54.48
CA SER A 12 -27.17 -54.76 54.00
C SER A 12 -26.97 -54.35 52.53
N LEU A 13 -28.05 -54.39 51.75
CA LEU A 13 -28.16 -53.81 50.40
C LEU A 13 -28.23 -52.29 50.47
N LEU A 14 -27.37 -51.61 49.72
CA LEU A 14 -27.56 -50.23 49.23
C LEU A 14 -27.17 -50.23 47.75
N PRO A 15 -28.11 -50.01 46.81
CA PRO A 15 -27.75 -49.75 45.42
C PRO A 15 -27.17 -48.33 45.34
N VAL A 16 -25.85 -48.21 45.14
CA VAL A 16 -25.27 -46.97 44.64
C VAL A 16 -25.72 -46.84 43.19
N THR A 17 -26.70 -45.98 42.96
CA THR A 17 -27.07 -45.51 41.63
C THR A 17 -25.85 -44.84 41.00
N ALA A 18 -25.20 -45.55 40.08
CA ALA A 18 -24.26 -44.94 39.16
C ALA A 18 -25.05 -43.98 38.25
N ALA A 19 -24.99 -42.68 38.58
CA ALA A 19 -25.47 -41.64 37.70
C ALA A 19 -24.63 -41.68 36.40
N PRO A 20 -25.24 -41.53 35.22
CA PRO A 20 -24.48 -41.43 33.98
C PRO A 20 -23.59 -40.19 34.07
N THR A 21 -22.28 -40.41 33.96
CA THR A 21 -21.31 -39.35 33.76
C THR A 21 -21.64 -38.71 32.41
N HIS A 22 -22.46 -37.66 32.41
CA HIS A 22 -22.53 -36.75 31.29
C HIS A 22 -21.14 -36.16 31.13
N THR A 23 -20.45 -36.57 30.08
CA THR A 23 -19.28 -35.89 29.55
C THR A 23 -19.73 -34.47 29.19
N GLN A 24 -19.57 -33.54 30.12
CA GLN A 24 -19.71 -32.13 29.84
C GLN A 24 -18.54 -31.74 28.94
N THR A 25 -18.83 -31.58 27.65
CA THR A 25 -18.00 -30.76 26.77
C THR A 25 -17.80 -29.42 27.47
N PRO A 26 -16.54 -28.96 27.68
CA PRO A 26 -16.31 -27.66 28.28
C PRO A 26 -17.06 -26.60 27.46
N PRO A 27 -17.76 -25.66 28.11
CA PRO A 27 -18.41 -24.57 27.40
C PRO A 27 -17.35 -23.88 26.52
N ALA A 28 -17.69 -23.66 25.25
CA ALA A 28 -16.86 -22.88 24.35
C ALA A 28 -16.51 -21.57 25.06
N SER A 29 -15.20 -21.26 25.15
CA SER A 29 -14.73 -19.98 25.65
C SER A 29 -15.54 -18.87 24.97
N PRO A 30 -16.00 -17.84 25.72
CA PRO A 30 -16.61 -16.68 25.09
C PRO A 30 -15.61 -16.16 24.06
N SER A 31 -16.07 -16.01 22.81
CA SER A 31 -15.30 -15.32 21.76
C SER A 31 -14.72 -14.05 22.35
N ALA A 32 -13.40 -13.90 22.25
CA ALA A 32 -12.72 -12.69 22.70
C ALA A 32 -13.49 -11.46 22.19
N PRO A 33 -13.66 -10.41 23.02
CA PRO A 33 -14.28 -9.18 22.54
C PRO A 33 -13.55 -8.73 21.27
N PRO A 34 -14.29 -8.22 20.26
CA PRO A 34 -13.68 -7.75 19.03
C PRO A 34 -12.55 -6.80 19.41
N GLN A 35 -11.33 -7.18 19.02
CA GLN A 35 -10.15 -6.35 19.27
C GLN A 35 -10.44 -5.00 18.63
N PRO A 36 -10.18 -3.87 19.32
CA PRO A 36 -10.43 -2.56 18.75
C PRO A 36 -9.66 -2.46 17.44
N MET A 37 -10.38 -2.18 16.35
CA MET A 37 -9.78 -1.95 15.05
C MET A 37 -8.73 -0.85 15.22
N ALA A 38 -7.52 -1.10 14.74
CA ALA A 38 -6.44 -0.15 14.73
C ALA A 38 -6.92 1.21 14.23
N GLU A 39 -6.63 2.31 14.94
CA GLU A 39 -6.86 3.63 14.36
C GLU A 39 -5.72 3.93 13.38
N VAL A 40 -6.06 4.31 12.15
CA VAL A 40 -5.09 4.83 11.19
C VAL A 40 -4.80 6.27 11.59
N ILE A 41 -3.57 6.53 12.01
CA ILE A 41 -3.15 7.87 12.43
C ILE A 41 -2.43 8.55 11.27
N THR A 42 -3.09 9.48 10.59
CA THR A 42 -2.43 10.42 9.66
C THR A 42 -2.09 11.70 10.43
N ARG A 43 -0.87 11.84 10.95
CA ARG A 43 -0.51 13.01 11.78
C ARG A 43 -0.52 14.31 10.99
N TYR A 44 -0.12 14.24 9.72
CA TYR A 44 -0.03 15.39 8.81
C TYR A 44 -0.49 14.97 7.41
N PRO A 45 -1.81 14.81 7.18
CA PRO A 45 -2.30 14.40 5.87
C PRO A 45 -2.07 15.55 4.89
N VAL A 46 -1.19 15.31 3.91
CA VAL A 46 -0.96 16.25 2.80
C VAL A 46 -1.67 15.71 1.57
N ALA A 47 -2.55 16.52 0.98
CA ALA A 47 -3.36 16.13 -0.18
C ALA A 47 -3.02 16.91 -1.46
N THR A 48 -2.06 17.83 -1.42
CA THR A 48 -1.63 18.63 -2.58
C THR A 48 -0.11 18.67 -2.70
N ALA A 49 0.39 18.78 -3.93
CA ALA A 49 1.80 18.98 -4.23
C ALA A 49 1.99 19.81 -5.51
N ALA A 50 3.13 20.47 -5.63
CA ALA A 50 3.60 20.97 -6.92
C ALA A 50 4.44 19.87 -7.59
N LEU A 51 3.98 19.36 -8.73
CA LEU A 51 4.66 18.34 -9.54
C LEU A 51 4.90 18.91 -10.95
N ALA A 52 6.16 18.98 -11.36
CA ALA A 52 6.63 19.61 -12.59
C ALA A 52 6.11 21.05 -12.78
N GLY A 53 6.00 21.79 -11.67
CA GLY A 53 5.51 23.18 -11.66
C GLY A 53 3.99 23.33 -11.76
N ARG A 54 3.23 22.23 -11.71
CA ARG A 54 1.77 22.22 -11.70
C ARG A 54 1.25 21.68 -10.39
N GLU A 55 0.10 22.17 -9.94
CA GLU A 55 -0.53 21.62 -8.75
C GLU A 55 -1.20 20.29 -9.09
N ILE A 56 -0.96 19.29 -8.23
CA ILE A 56 -1.75 18.08 -8.17
C ILE A 56 -2.55 18.05 -6.88
N ARG A 57 -3.73 17.43 -6.92
CA ARG A 57 -4.59 17.25 -5.74
C ARG A 57 -5.07 15.81 -5.66
N LEU A 58 -4.97 15.22 -4.47
CA LEU A 58 -5.54 13.91 -4.18
C LEU A 58 -7.06 14.01 -4.05
N GLY A 59 -7.73 12.97 -4.51
CA GLY A 59 -9.17 12.80 -4.39
C GLY A 59 -9.55 11.34 -4.18
N GLU A 60 -10.82 11.05 -4.36
CA GLU A 60 -11.40 9.72 -4.22
C GLU A 60 -12.36 9.47 -5.39
N HIS A 61 -12.37 8.23 -5.89
CA HIS A 61 -13.33 7.75 -6.87
C HIS A 61 -13.62 6.26 -6.62
N GLU A 62 -14.86 5.93 -6.29
CA GLU A 62 -15.33 4.56 -6.05
C GLU A 62 -14.48 3.80 -4.99
N GLY A 63 -14.06 4.50 -3.93
CA GLY A 63 -13.23 3.94 -2.86
C GLY A 63 -11.74 3.84 -3.16
N THR A 64 -11.31 4.30 -4.35
CA THR A 64 -9.90 4.34 -4.75
C THR A 64 -9.36 5.77 -4.73
N CYS A 65 -8.05 5.89 -4.49
CA CYS A 65 -7.38 7.18 -4.53
C CYS A 65 -7.30 7.71 -5.96
N THR A 66 -7.45 9.03 -6.13
CA THR A 66 -7.24 9.70 -7.42
C THR A 66 -6.22 10.82 -7.31
N VAL A 67 -5.57 11.14 -8.43
CA VAL A 67 -4.75 12.36 -8.60
C VAL A 67 -5.39 13.22 -9.68
N VAL A 68 -5.74 14.44 -9.31
CA VAL A 68 -6.25 15.46 -10.24
C VAL A 68 -5.11 16.37 -10.66
N HIS A 69 -4.94 16.57 -11.96
CA HIS A 69 -3.92 17.42 -12.57
C HIS A 69 -4.51 18.11 -13.80
N ASP A 70 -4.57 19.45 -13.79
CA ASP A 70 -5.17 20.27 -14.86
C ASP A 70 -6.60 19.85 -15.29
N GLY A 71 -7.36 19.25 -14.38
CA GLY A 71 -8.72 18.75 -14.63
C GLY A 71 -8.79 17.30 -15.09
N ASP A 72 -7.67 16.69 -15.49
CA ASP A 72 -7.57 15.27 -15.74
C ASP A 72 -7.53 14.49 -14.42
N VAL A 73 -8.17 13.32 -14.38
CA VAL A 73 -8.24 12.44 -13.21
C VAL A 73 -7.50 11.15 -13.51
N LEU A 74 -6.43 10.89 -12.76
CA LEU A 74 -5.74 9.61 -12.74
C LEU A 74 -6.25 8.78 -11.56
N VAL A 75 -6.87 7.64 -11.83
CA VAL A 75 -7.28 6.66 -10.82
C VAL A 75 -6.09 5.77 -10.44
N LEU A 76 -5.85 5.61 -9.14
CA LEU A 76 -4.77 4.80 -8.60
C LEU A 76 -5.27 3.40 -8.22
N GLY A 77 -4.34 2.45 -8.09
CA GLY A 77 -4.60 1.08 -7.66
C GLY A 77 -4.60 0.89 -6.15
N ILE A 78 -4.73 1.97 -5.37
CA ILE A 78 -4.70 1.95 -3.90
C ILE A 78 -5.99 2.54 -3.33
N GLY A 79 -6.34 2.13 -2.11
CA GLY A 79 -7.55 2.59 -1.42
C GLY A 79 -7.57 4.10 -1.09
N ALA A 80 -8.78 4.62 -0.87
CA ALA A 80 -9.03 5.91 -0.26
C ALA A 80 -9.49 5.76 1.20
N ALA A 81 -9.31 6.75 2.09
CA ALA A 81 -8.62 8.02 1.87
C ALA A 81 -7.09 7.84 1.79
N CYS A 82 -6.45 8.68 0.98
CA CYS A 82 -5.01 8.63 0.72
C CYS A 82 -4.34 9.98 1.03
N CYS A 83 -3.02 9.94 1.22
CA CYS A 83 -2.19 11.12 1.47
C CYS A 83 -0.86 11.03 0.73
N LEU A 84 -0.21 12.16 0.52
CA LEU A 84 1.14 12.23 -0.02
C LEU A 84 2.15 11.94 1.09
N SER A 85 3.20 11.20 0.74
CA SER A 85 4.37 11.10 1.60
C SER A 85 4.92 12.50 1.88
N THR A 86 5.42 12.69 3.10
CA THR A 86 5.89 13.99 3.54
C THR A 86 7.41 14.04 3.72
N ASP A 87 7.97 15.23 3.55
CA ASP A 87 9.36 15.51 3.88
C ASP A 87 9.52 15.81 5.38
N ARG A 88 10.74 16.17 5.80
CA ARG A 88 11.02 16.51 7.21
C ARG A 88 10.28 17.76 7.72
N ARG A 89 9.62 18.52 6.84
CA ARG A 89 8.83 19.72 7.16
C ARG A 89 7.33 19.42 7.10
N HIS A 90 6.92 18.16 6.93
CA HIS A 90 5.53 17.75 6.76
C HIS A 90 4.87 18.35 5.51
N ALA A 91 5.65 18.77 4.52
CA ALA A 91 5.16 19.13 3.19
C ALA A 91 5.23 17.91 2.27
N ALA A 92 4.50 17.93 1.15
CA ALA A 92 4.59 16.84 0.16
C ALA A 92 6.04 16.62 -0.30
N HIS A 93 6.51 15.38 -0.20
CA HIS A 93 7.81 15.00 -0.71
C HIS A 93 7.73 14.77 -2.21
N VAL A 94 8.42 15.63 -2.96
CA VAL A 94 8.65 15.47 -4.40
C VAL A 94 10.07 14.97 -4.63
N HIS A 95 10.20 13.72 -5.07
CA HIS A 95 11.46 13.10 -5.44
C HIS A 95 11.81 13.41 -6.90
N ARG A 96 13.10 13.53 -7.22
CA ARG A 96 13.58 13.73 -8.60
C ARG A 96 14.45 12.57 -9.01
N PHE A 97 14.08 11.91 -10.11
CA PHE A 97 14.81 10.76 -10.64
C PHE A 97 14.79 10.75 -12.17
N HIS A 98 15.96 10.63 -12.80
CA HIS A 98 16.16 10.71 -14.25
C HIS A 98 15.46 11.89 -14.96
N GLY A 99 15.36 13.04 -14.28
CA GLY A 99 14.74 14.24 -14.84
C GLY A 99 13.21 14.31 -14.70
N SER A 100 12.58 13.28 -14.12
CA SER A 100 11.17 13.30 -13.75
C SER A 100 11.00 13.65 -12.27
N GLU A 101 9.94 14.39 -11.98
CA GLU A 101 9.45 14.59 -10.62
C GLU A 101 8.46 13.49 -10.26
N ILE A 102 8.50 13.04 -9.01
CA ILE A 102 7.77 11.89 -8.51
C ILE A 102 7.22 12.20 -7.13
N VAL A 103 5.96 11.88 -6.90
CA VAL A 103 5.36 11.82 -5.56
C VAL A 103 5.02 10.39 -5.19
N LEU A 104 4.96 10.10 -3.89
CA LEU A 104 4.43 8.85 -3.38
C LEU A 104 3.09 9.10 -2.72
N VAL A 105 2.07 8.38 -3.17
CA VAL A 105 0.71 8.41 -2.61
C VAL A 105 0.54 7.19 -1.72
N GLN A 106 -0.04 7.36 -0.53
CA GLN A 106 -0.03 6.39 0.55
C GLN A 106 -1.42 6.25 1.16
N HIS A 107 -1.79 5.01 1.49
CA HIS A 107 -3.04 4.64 2.13
C HIS A 107 -2.75 3.58 3.21
N ALA A 108 -3.47 3.65 4.33
CA ALA A 108 -3.48 2.59 5.31
C ALA A 108 -4.93 2.36 5.74
N GLN A 109 -5.28 1.09 5.93
CA GLN A 109 -6.56 0.70 6.51
C GLN A 109 -6.38 -0.37 7.58
N PRO A 110 -7.18 -0.33 8.66
CA PRO A 110 -7.11 -1.34 9.70
C PRO A 110 -7.36 -2.73 9.11
N THR A 111 -6.60 -3.72 9.55
CA THR A 111 -6.79 -5.10 9.12
C THR A 111 -6.63 -6.06 10.28
N SER A 112 -6.92 -7.34 10.06
CA SER A 112 -6.65 -8.39 11.03
C SER A 112 -6.02 -9.59 10.36
N ARG A 113 -5.16 -10.28 11.12
CA ARG A 113 -4.47 -11.48 10.68
C ARG A 113 -4.49 -12.50 11.82
N PRO A 114 -4.91 -13.75 11.58
CA PRO A 114 -5.02 -14.76 12.64
C PRO A 114 -3.69 -15.06 13.34
N ASP A 115 -2.56 -14.85 12.64
CA ASP A 115 -1.20 -15.09 13.09
C ASP A 115 -0.52 -13.85 13.71
N TRP A 116 -1.22 -12.72 13.83
CA TRP A 116 -0.65 -11.47 14.35
C TRP A 116 -0.88 -11.31 15.85
N ASP A 117 0.21 -11.29 16.62
CA ASP A 117 0.17 -11.00 18.06
C ASP A 117 0.06 -9.49 18.29
N VAL A 118 -1.17 -9.00 18.43
CA VAL A 118 -1.47 -7.60 18.71
C VAL A 118 -0.86 -7.13 20.03
N ALA A 119 -0.74 -8.00 21.03
CA ALA A 119 -0.18 -7.64 22.33
C ALA A 119 1.34 -7.41 22.26
N ALA A 120 2.03 -8.15 21.40
CA ALA A 120 3.48 -8.00 21.19
C ALA A 120 3.84 -6.91 20.19
N TYR A 121 3.10 -6.78 19.09
CA TYR A 121 3.47 -5.93 17.94
C TYR A 121 2.58 -4.70 17.74
N GLY A 122 1.52 -4.58 18.53
CA GLY A 122 0.51 -3.54 18.36
C GLY A 122 -0.45 -3.81 17.19
N PRO A 123 -1.28 -2.83 16.82
CA PRO A 123 -2.23 -2.96 15.73
C PRO A 123 -1.57 -3.23 14.38
N ILE A 124 -2.30 -3.92 13.49
CA ILE A 124 -1.90 -4.12 12.10
C ILE A 124 -2.85 -3.38 11.16
N CYS A 125 -2.28 -2.74 10.15
CA CYS A 125 -3.00 -2.12 9.05
C CYS A 125 -2.41 -2.61 7.73
N ALA A 126 -3.27 -2.79 6.73
CA ALA A 126 -2.83 -2.98 5.35
C ALA A 126 -2.41 -1.61 4.83
N PHE A 127 -1.12 -1.44 4.60
CA PHE A 127 -0.56 -0.24 3.99
C PHE A 127 -0.34 -0.48 2.50
N GLU A 128 -0.70 0.51 1.70
CA GLU A 128 -0.50 0.55 0.26
C GLU A 128 0.12 1.89 -0.13
N ALA A 129 1.03 1.86 -1.10
CA ALA A 129 1.58 3.05 -1.69
C ALA A 129 1.76 2.90 -3.20
N GLN A 130 1.60 3.99 -3.92
CA GLN A 130 1.82 4.03 -5.36
C GLN A 130 2.53 5.34 -5.73
N ALA A 131 3.64 5.22 -6.44
CA ALA A 131 4.37 6.38 -6.95
C ALA A 131 3.67 6.94 -8.19
N VAL A 132 3.67 8.25 -8.34
CA VAL A 132 3.15 8.93 -9.54
C VAL A 132 4.23 9.88 -10.02
N ARG A 133 4.67 9.70 -11.27
CA ARG A 133 5.66 10.57 -11.90
C ARG A 133 5.05 11.41 -13.00
N GLU A 134 5.66 12.55 -13.26
CA GLU A 134 5.34 13.39 -14.41
C GLU A 134 6.37 13.16 -15.53
N VAL A 135 5.87 12.94 -16.76
CA VAL A 135 6.71 12.75 -17.96
C VAL A 135 6.12 13.45 -19.18
N GLY A 136 6.45 14.73 -19.35
CA GLY A 136 6.13 15.50 -20.56
C GLY A 136 4.64 15.78 -20.72
N GLY A 137 4.01 16.24 -19.64
CA GLY A 137 2.61 16.62 -19.50
C GLY A 137 1.71 15.51 -18.97
N VAL A 138 2.22 14.28 -18.81
CA VAL A 138 1.41 13.09 -18.48
C VAL A 138 1.82 12.54 -17.13
N LEU A 139 0.83 12.23 -16.29
CA LEU A 139 1.03 11.50 -15.06
C LEU A 139 1.05 9.99 -15.32
N GLU A 140 2.08 9.32 -14.84
CA GLU A 140 2.25 7.88 -14.96
C GLU A 140 2.31 7.24 -13.57
N PRO A 141 1.38 6.35 -13.22
CA PRO A 141 1.45 5.60 -11.97
C PRO A 141 2.50 4.48 -12.06
N GLY A 142 3.19 4.24 -10.97
CA GLY A 142 4.04 3.06 -10.77
C GLY A 142 3.22 1.86 -10.26
N SER A 143 3.91 0.79 -9.91
CA SER A 143 3.30 -0.38 -9.27
C SER A 143 2.89 -0.09 -7.83
N VAL A 144 1.86 -0.79 -7.37
CA VAL A 144 1.46 -0.74 -5.96
C VAL A 144 2.48 -1.49 -5.10
N ALA A 145 2.95 -0.84 -4.04
CA ALA A 145 3.74 -1.44 -2.97
C ALA A 145 2.86 -1.64 -1.74
N SER A 146 3.01 -2.76 -1.05
CA SER A 146 2.23 -3.07 0.16
C SER A 146 3.12 -3.50 1.33
N SER A 147 2.66 -3.21 2.54
CA SER A 147 3.35 -3.55 3.80
C SER A 147 2.33 -3.56 4.96
N TRP A 148 2.83 -3.67 6.20
CA TRP A 148 2.00 -3.76 7.40
C TRP A 148 2.38 -2.66 8.41
N HIS A 149 1.75 -1.49 8.33
CA HIS A 149 1.86 -0.42 9.35
C HIS A 149 0.66 0.54 9.28
N CYS A 150 0.33 1.15 10.41
CA CYS A 150 -0.87 1.98 10.58
C CYS A 150 -0.66 3.49 10.43
N ASP A 151 0.59 3.96 10.37
CA ASP A 151 0.90 5.35 10.09
C ASP A 151 1.35 5.44 8.63
N PRO A 152 0.49 5.91 7.70
CA PRO A 152 0.87 6.07 6.31
C PRO A 152 1.81 7.28 6.11
N THR A 153 1.96 8.16 7.10
CA THR A 153 2.88 9.30 7.08
C THR A 153 4.26 8.96 7.67
N ALA A 154 4.42 7.76 8.24
CA ALA A 154 5.73 7.25 8.63
C ALA A 154 6.60 7.17 7.38
N GLY A 155 7.72 7.91 7.40
CA GLY A 155 8.50 8.30 6.22
C GLY A 155 8.66 7.21 5.16
N ALA A 156 8.57 7.63 3.90
CA ALA A 156 8.70 6.74 2.75
C ALA A 156 10.17 6.35 2.49
N ASP A 157 10.40 5.07 2.21
CA ASP A 157 11.70 4.61 1.70
C ASP A 157 11.90 5.14 0.28
N GLN A 158 13.11 5.60 -0.03
CA GLN A 158 13.41 6.19 -1.35
C GLN A 158 13.09 5.23 -2.50
N LYS A 159 13.23 3.90 -2.30
CA LYS A 159 12.97 2.92 -3.36
C LYS A 159 11.49 2.88 -3.72
N GLN A 160 10.59 3.25 -2.81
CA GLN A 160 9.15 3.32 -3.10
C GLN A 160 8.82 4.36 -4.16
N PHE A 161 9.63 5.42 -4.30
CA PHE A 161 9.45 6.44 -5.36
C PHE A 161 9.88 5.95 -6.74
N VAL A 162 10.77 4.97 -6.83
CA VAL A 162 11.31 4.51 -8.12
C VAL A 162 10.84 3.09 -8.47
N TYR A 163 9.92 2.54 -7.67
CA TYR A 163 9.45 1.17 -7.83
C TYR A 163 8.58 1.02 -9.08
N SER A 164 9.01 0.11 -9.95
CA SER A 164 8.34 -0.45 -11.14
C SER A 164 7.30 0.46 -11.81
N TYR A 165 7.73 1.20 -12.83
CA TYR A 165 6.83 1.82 -13.81
C TYR A 165 6.74 0.93 -15.04
N ASP A 166 5.52 0.65 -15.51
CA ASP A 166 5.31 -0.19 -16.70
C ASP A 166 5.93 0.41 -17.97
N SER A 167 6.11 1.74 -18.03
CA SER A 167 6.60 2.49 -19.18
C SER A 167 7.88 3.28 -18.89
N TRP A 168 8.99 2.66 -18.48
CA TRP A 168 10.26 3.39 -18.34
C TRP A 168 10.65 4.18 -19.62
N PRO A 169 10.91 5.49 -19.58
CA PRO A 169 11.23 6.21 -20.80
C PRO A 169 12.70 6.03 -21.17
N ASN A 170 12.95 5.33 -22.27
CA ASN A 170 14.09 5.65 -23.15
C ASN A 170 13.75 6.91 -23.99
N ARG A 171 13.41 8.06 -23.39
CA ARG A 171 13.20 9.29 -24.19
C ARG A 171 14.51 9.87 -24.75
N TRP A 172 15.68 9.39 -24.29
CA TRP A 172 16.96 9.61 -24.96
C TRP A 172 17.04 8.96 -26.36
N LEU A 173 16.13 8.03 -26.70
CA LEU A 173 16.00 7.47 -28.05
C LEU A 173 14.91 8.16 -28.89
N SER A 174 14.16 9.11 -28.31
CA SER A 174 13.05 9.80 -28.99
C SER A 174 13.31 11.29 -29.22
N ALA A 175 14.51 11.80 -28.92
CA ALA A 175 14.96 13.02 -29.56
C ALA A 175 14.96 12.74 -31.07
N PRO A 176 14.29 13.55 -31.92
CA PRO A 176 14.44 13.40 -33.36
C PRO A 176 15.92 13.55 -33.62
N THR A 177 16.57 12.46 -34.06
CA THR A 177 17.92 12.54 -34.55
C THR A 177 17.82 13.47 -35.75
N ILE A 178 18.20 14.74 -35.56
CA ILE A 178 18.50 15.61 -36.68
C ILE A 178 19.73 14.99 -37.30
N VAL A 179 19.51 14.08 -38.25
CA VAL A 179 20.56 13.57 -39.12
C VAL A 179 20.91 14.73 -40.04
N CYS A 180 21.82 15.59 -39.58
CA CYS A 180 22.58 16.43 -40.49
C CYS A 180 23.49 15.49 -41.28
N ASN A 181 23.01 15.06 -42.45
CA ASN A 181 23.83 14.31 -43.39
C ASN A 181 24.91 15.25 -43.93
N TRP A 182 26.12 15.15 -43.39
CA TRP A 182 27.29 15.87 -43.89
C TRP A 182 27.84 15.14 -45.13
N SER A 183 27.10 15.23 -46.24
CA SER A 183 27.65 14.91 -47.56
C SER A 183 28.49 16.09 -48.03
N ARG A 184 29.79 15.96 -47.79
CA ARG A 184 30.91 16.77 -48.28
C ARG A 184 30.67 17.31 -49.71
N TRP A 185 30.38 18.61 -49.81
CA TRP A 185 30.68 19.45 -50.98
C TRP A 185 31.49 20.66 -50.49
N PRO A 186 32.57 21.05 -51.19
CA PRO A 186 33.42 22.15 -50.75
C PRO A 186 32.72 23.49 -51.02
N ASP A 187 32.86 24.41 -50.06
CA ASP A 187 32.49 25.84 -50.16
C ASP A 187 31.00 26.20 -50.26
N ARG A 188 30.36 26.32 -49.09
CA ARG A 188 29.62 27.51 -48.57
C ARG A 188 28.74 27.12 -47.38
N LYS A 189 28.89 27.81 -46.24
CA LYS A 189 27.99 27.68 -45.09
C LYS A 189 26.64 28.33 -45.41
N VAL A 190 25.59 27.55 -45.65
CA VAL A 190 24.20 28.04 -45.64
C VAL A 190 23.30 27.02 -44.95
N CYS A 191 22.87 27.32 -43.72
CA CYS A 191 21.69 26.68 -43.15
C CYS A 191 20.45 27.24 -43.88
N ARG A 192 19.88 26.47 -44.82
CA ARG A 192 18.50 26.73 -45.27
C ARG A 192 17.53 26.03 -44.31
N GLN A 193 17.05 26.77 -43.32
CA GLN A 193 15.73 26.46 -42.75
C GLN A 193 14.64 26.84 -43.77
N PRO A 194 13.40 26.33 -43.56
CA PRO A 194 12.44 27.20 -42.89
C PRO A 194 11.69 26.51 -41.73
N CYS A 195 11.38 27.32 -40.73
CA CYS A 195 10.45 27.03 -39.64
C CYS A 195 8.99 26.83 -40.13
N ARG A 196 8.29 25.92 -39.44
CA ARG A 196 6.84 25.80 -39.16
C ARG A 196 5.86 25.40 -40.29
N ALA A 197 4.99 24.45 -39.94
CA ALA A 197 3.54 24.64 -39.97
C ALA A 197 2.82 23.72 -38.96
N ALA A 198 1.97 24.32 -38.12
CA ALA A 198 0.92 23.65 -37.38
C ALA A 198 -0.27 23.33 -38.32
N ARG A 199 -0.98 22.21 -38.07
CA ARG A 199 -2.40 21.85 -38.37
C ARG A 199 -2.52 20.31 -38.45
N ARG A 200 -3.53 19.62 -37.94
CA ARG A 200 -4.91 19.97 -37.52
C ARG A 200 -5.26 19.30 -36.20
#